data_AF-A0A847A7L8-F1
#
_entry.id   AF-A0A847A7L8-F1
#
_cell.length_a   1.000
_cell.length_b   1.000
_cell.length_c   1.000
_cell.angle_alpha   90.00
_cell.angle_beta   90.00
_cell.angle_gamma   90.00
#
_symmetry.space_group_name_H-M   'P 1'
#
loop_
_entity.id
_entity.type
_entity.pdbx_description
1 polymer ?
#
loop_
_entity_poly.entity_id
_entity_poly.type
_entity_poly.pdbx_seq_one_letter_code
_entity_poly.pdbx_strand_id
1 'polypeptide(L)'
;MNAYRDLRVALLGGGSVGAQVARLLLEQGDELAARVGARLQLIGIAVRDVEAPRDVDLPRELLTTDAEQLVVGADIVIELMGGIEPARSLILQSIESGADVVTANKALIAAHGPELAEAAEQVGAQLNYEAAVAGAIPIIRPLRESLAGDHITRVMGIVNGSTNYILDRMDRFGDSAEEAMRVASELGYLEADPTLDVEGYDAAQKATILASIAFHTEVPVDAVYREGITQITLQQIEAAARAGYVIKLLAIAERLTTNEGVEGVSARVYPALISRDHPLAAVHGGKNAVFVEAEAAGELMFYGAGAGGVETASAVLGDVVSAARRHVVGGPGIPGSSHAALPVLAVEDVLTRYQIMLRVRDQTGVLATIAGLLSQHGVSIASMEQTAPQVDAEGSEAEGIVTLVFGTHIAREGDLATTVAALRENDAVTEVTSVLRLEGN
;
A
#
# COMPACT_ATOMS: atom_id res chain seq x y z
N MET A 1 15.35 -32.17 -26.09
CA MET A 1 15.00 -30.78 -25.76
C MET A 1 14.88 -30.04 -27.07
N ASN A 2 13.69 -29.54 -27.42
CA ASN A 2 13.58 -28.60 -28.53
C ASN A 2 14.41 -27.38 -28.12
N ALA A 3 15.50 -27.10 -28.85
CA ALA A 3 16.36 -25.97 -28.56
C ALA A 3 15.60 -24.69 -28.95
N TYR A 4 14.82 -24.17 -28.01
CA TYR A 4 14.25 -22.84 -28.11
C TYR A 4 15.40 -21.83 -28.17
N ARG A 5 15.25 -20.74 -28.93
CA ARG A 5 16.25 -19.67 -28.92
C ARG A 5 16.38 -19.11 -27.50
N ASP A 6 17.57 -18.64 -27.14
CA ASP A 6 17.77 -17.89 -25.90
C ASP A 6 16.89 -16.62 -25.94
N LEU A 7 16.22 -16.34 -24.83
CA LEU A 7 15.41 -15.14 -24.63
C LEU A 7 16.31 -14.03 -24.09
N ARG A 8 16.37 -12.91 -24.82
CA ARG A 8 17.22 -11.76 -24.52
C ARG A 8 16.55 -10.89 -23.46
N VAL A 9 17.22 -10.71 -22.32
CA VAL A 9 16.74 -9.92 -21.19
C VAL A 9 17.59 -8.66 -21.08
N ALA A 10 16.94 -7.49 -21.12
CA ALA A 10 17.55 -6.20 -20.84
C ALA A 10 17.16 -5.73 -19.44
N LEU A 11 18.11 -5.16 -18.69
CA LEU A 11 17.86 -4.59 -17.37
C LEU A 11 18.11 -3.08 -17.40
N LEU A 12 17.13 -2.29 -16.97
CA LEU A 12 17.24 -0.84 -16.79
C LEU A 12 17.34 -0.55 -15.31
N GLY A 13 18.49 -0.04 -14.86
CA GLY A 13 18.77 0.21 -13.45
C GLY A 13 19.62 -0.89 -12.81
N GLY A 14 20.74 -0.49 -12.23
CA GLY A 14 21.70 -1.37 -11.54
C GLY A 14 21.89 -1.01 -10.07
N GLY A 15 20.85 -0.46 -9.42
CA GLY A 15 20.83 -0.18 -7.98
C GLY A 15 20.66 -1.45 -7.13
N SER A 16 20.23 -1.30 -5.87
CA SER A 16 20.12 -2.41 -4.91
C SER A 16 19.28 -3.59 -5.43
N VAL A 17 18.09 -3.32 -6.00
CA VAL A 17 17.22 -4.38 -6.58
C VAL A 17 17.79 -4.89 -7.90
N GLY A 18 18.15 -4.00 -8.82
CA GLY A 18 18.65 -4.36 -10.15
C GLY A 18 19.92 -5.22 -10.10
N ALA A 19 20.85 -4.90 -9.19
CA ALA A 19 22.06 -5.68 -8.98
C ALA A 19 21.75 -7.10 -8.49
N GLN A 20 20.76 -7.28 -7.60
CA GLN A 20 20.33 -8.61 -7.15
C GLN A 20 19.63 -9.39 -8.26
N VAL A 21 18.80 -8.74 -9.09
CA VAL A 21 18.17 -9.39 -10.25
C VAL A 21 19.24 -9.87 -11.24
N ALA A 22 20.21 -9.02 -11.59
CA ALA A 22 21.31 -9.39 -12.48
C ALA A 22 22.13 -10.56 -11.92
N ARG A 23 22.48 -10.50 -10.63
CA ARG A 23 23.18 -11.58 -9.93
C ARG A 23 22.45 -12.91 -10.06
N LEU A 24 21.16 -12.92 -9.73
CA LEU A 24 20.34 -14.13 -9.73
C LEU A 24 20.12 -14.68 -11.15
N LEU A 25 19.97 -13.82 -12.17
CA LEU A 25 19.92 -14.24 -13.57
C LEU A 25 21.23 -14.94 -14.02
N LEU A 26 22.38 -14.42 -13.58
CA LEU A 26 23.70 -14.96 -13.93
C LEU A 26 24.00 -16.26 -13.17
N GLU A 27 23.73 -16.29 -11.87
CA GLU A 27 24.02 -17.44 -11.00
C GLU A 27 23.05 -18.61 -11.19
N GLN A 28 21.76 -18.33 -11.45
CA GLN A 28 20.69 -19.34 -11.51
C GLN A 28 20.21 -19.65 -12.93
N GLY A 29 21.00 -19.28 -13.95
CA GLY A 29 20.60 -19.39 -15.36
C GLY A 29 20.10 -20.78 -15.77
N ASP A 30 20.76 -21.85 -15.31
CA ASP A 30 20.36 -23.23 -15.65
C ASP A 30 19.02 -23.63 -15.01
N GLU A 31 18.79 -23.24 -13.75
CA GLU A 31 17.55 -23.51 -13.02
C GLU A 31 16.38 -22.71 -13.61
N LEU A 32 16.61 -21.44 -13.94
CA LEU A 32 15.63 -20.60 -14.62
C LEU A 32 15.29 -21.15 -16.01
N ALA A 33 16.30 -21.61 -16.76
CA ALA A 33 16.09 -22.23 -18.06
C ALA A 33 15.25 -23.50 -17.96
N ALA A 34 15.47 -24.34 -16.94
CA ALA A 34 14.66 -25.52 -16.70
C ALA A 34 13.19 -25.19 -16.37
N ARG A 35 12.94 -24.08 -15.65
CA ARG A 35 11.58 -23.61 -15.31
C ARG A 35 10.84 -22.97 -16.47
N VAL A 36 11.56 -22.29 -17.36
CA VAL A 36 11.01 -21.54 -18.51
C VAL A 36 10.89 -22.44 -19.74
N GLY A 37 11.84 -23.33 -19.96
CA GLY A 37 12.01 -24.09 -21.21
C GLY A 37 12.94 -23.43 -22.23
N ALA A 38 13.52 -22.27 -21.90
CA ALA A 38 14.49 -21.53 -22.71
C ALA A 38 15.47 -20.79 -21.79
N ARG A 39 16.72 -20.58 -22.24
CA ARG A 39 17.72 -19.83 -21.46
C ARG A 39 17.38 -18.35 -21.47
N LEU A 40 17.47 -17.72 -20.30
CA LEU A 40 17.39 -16.26 -20.15
C LEU A 40 18.80 -15.68 -20.27
N GLN A 41 19.05 -14.94 -21.33
CA GLN A 41 20.34 -14.30 -21.59
C GLN A 41 20.26 -12.82 -21.21
N LEU A 42 20.93 -12.43 -20.13
CA LEU A 42 21.12 -11.01 -19.80
C LEU A 42 22.05 -10.38 -20.85
N ILE A 43 21.51 -9.49 -21.68
CA ILE A 43 22.25 -8.87 -22.79
C ILE A 43 22.88 -7.52 -22.43
N GLY A 44 22.44 -6.92 -21.32
CA GLY A 44 23.01 -5.68 -20.81
C GLY A 44 22.22 -5.10 -19.64
N ILE A 45 22.84 -4.16 -18.96
CA ILE A 45 22.35 -3.44 -17.79
C ILE A 45 22.58 -1.95 -18.02
N ALA A 46 21.51 -1.22 -18.31
CA ALA A 46 21.56 0.23 -18.47
C ALA A 46 21.70 0.92 -17.11
N VAL A 47 22.73 1.75 -16.96
CA VAL A 47 23.05 2.49 -15.73
C VAL A 47 23.46 3.92 -16.09
N ARG A 48 23.32 4.85 -15.13
CA ARG A 48 23.79 6.24 -15.31
C ARG A 48 25.31 6.34 -15.28
N ASP A 49 25.95 5.51 -14.48
CA ASP A 49 27.40 5.48 -14.29
C ASP A 49 27.87 4.02 -14.19
N VAL A 50 28.75 3.62 -15.11
CA VAL A 50 29.32 2.28 -15.17
C VAL A 50 30.31 2.02 -14.03
N GLU A 51 30.97 3.05 -13.50
CA GLU A 51 31.94 2.96 -12.41
C GLU A 51 31.31 3.02 -11.01
N ALA A 52 30.02 3.35 -10.91
CA ALA A 52 29.35 3.47 -9.63
C ALA A 52 29.48 2.16 -8.80
N PRO A 53 29.76 2.27 -7.49
CA PRO A 53 29.87 1.10 -6.63
C PRO A 53 28.52 0.37 -6.55
N ARG A 54 28.58 -0.96 -6.42
CA ARG A 54 27.40 -1.84 -6.34
C ARG A 54 27.64 -2.88 -5.26
N ASP A 55 26.56 -3.35 -4.66
CA ASP A 55 26.60 -4.37 -3.60
C ASP A 55 26.95 -5.78 -4.13
N VAL A 56 26.95 -5.95 -5.46
CA VAL A 56 27.27 -7.18 -6.15
C VAL A 56 28.28 -6.90 -7.26
N ASP A 57 29.25 -7.80 -7.42
CA ASP A 57 30.17 -7.80 -8.55
C ASP A 57 29.45 -8.26 -9.83
N LEU A 58 29.34 -7.36 -10.80
CA LEU A 58 28.65 -7.60 -12.08
C LEU A 58 29.66 -7.48 -13.23
N PRO A 59 29.59 -8.36 -14.25
CA PRO A 59 30.48 -8.28 -15.40
C PRO A 59 30.40 -6.90 -16.07
N ARG A 60 31.54 -6.22 -16.16
CA ARG A 60 31.63 -4.83 -16.65
C ARG A 60 31.12 -4.71 -18.08
N GLU A 61 31.32 -5.73 -18.90
CA GLU A 61 30.88 -5.82 -20.29
C GLU A 61 29.35 -5.80 -20.47
N LEU A 62 28.59 -6.08 -19.40
CA LEU A 62 27.13 -5.96 -19.43
C LEU A 62 26.66 -4.54 -19.11
N LEU A 63 27.50 -3.70 -18.51
CA LEU A 63 27.11 -2.35 -18.10
C LEU A 63 27.17 -1.39 -19.30
N THR A 64 26.10 -0.62 -19.50
CA THR A 64 26.01 0.38 -20.57
C THR A 64 25.29 1.64 -20.09
N THR A 65 25.57 2.77 -20.72
CA THR A 65 24.79 4.02 -20.55
C THR A 65 23.76 4.23 -21.66
N ASP A 66 23.76 3.38 -22.69
CA ASP A 66 22.85 3.45 -23.83
C ASP A 66 21.62 2.55 -23.59
N ALA A 67 20.62 3.11 -22.90
CA ALA A 67 19.38 2.40 -22.58
C ALA A 67 18.50 2.16 -23.82
N GLU A 68 18.46 3.10 -24.76
CA GLU A 68 17.61 3.03 -25.96
C GLU A 68 18.03 1.88 -26.88
N GLN A 69 19.34 1.73 -27.15
CA GLN A 69 19.81 0.60 -27.96
C GLN A 69 19.61 -0.75 -27.26
N LEU A 70 19.69 -0.77 -25.93
CA LEU A 70 19.56 -1.99 -25.14
C LEU A 70 18.13 -2.57 -25.23
N VAL A 71 17.10 -1.72 -25.14
CA VAL A 71 15.70 -2.19 -25.09
C VAL A 71 15.18 -2.70 -26.43
N VAL A 72 15.57 -2.09 -27.56
CA VAL A 72 15.07 -2.47 -28.90
C VAL A 72 15.45 -3.90 -29.30
N GLY A 73 16.50 -4.47 -28.68
CA GLY A 73 16.98 -5.82 -28.97
C GLY A 73 16.49 -6.91 -28.02
N ALA A 74 15.65 -6.58 -27.04
CA ALA A 74 15.26 -7.49 -25.96
C ALA A 74 13.93 -8.19 -26.24
N ASP A 75 13.79 -9.43 -25.76
CA ASP A 75 12.49 -10.12 -25.65
C ASP A 75 11.76 -9.68 -24.38
N ILE A 76 12.52 -9.43 -23.31
CA ILE A 76 12.01 -9.01 -22.00
C ILE A 76 12.85 -7.82 -21.50
N VAL A 77 12.19 -6.75 -21.09
CA VAL A 77 12.82 -5.58 -20.46
C VAL A 77 12.40 -5.50 -18.99
N ILE A 78 13.39 -5.43 -18.11
CA ILE A 78 13.20 -5.24 -16.67
C ILE A 78 13.50 -3.79 -16.33
N GLU A 79 12.52 -3.02 -15.85
CA GLU A 79 12.68 -1.62 -15.46
C GLU A 79 12.70 -1.44 -13.94
N LEU A 80 13.84 -0.96 -13.43
CA LEU A 80 14.16 -0.75 -12.01
C LEU A 80 14.95 0.56 -11.80
N MET A 81 14.71 1.57 -12.63
CA MET A 81 15.36 2.89 -12.53
C MET A 81 14.67 3.78 -11.49
N GLY A 82 13.35 3.63 -11.36
CA GLY A 82 12.50 4.55 -10.58
C GLY A 82 12.29 5.90 -11.30
N GLY A 83 11.42 6.74 -10.72
CA GLY A 83 11.01 8.00 -11.33
C GLY A 83 10.04 7.83 -12.51
N ILE A 84 9.55 8.93 -13.07
CA ILE A 84 8.59 8.88 -14.19
C ILE A 84 9.31 8.87 -15.55
N GLU A 85 10.18 9.84 -15.81
CA GLU A 85 11.03 9.88 -16.99
C GLU A 85 12.50 9.72 -16.58
N PRO A 86 13.33 8.98 -17.34
CA PRO A 86 13.05 8.40 -18.67
C PRO A 86 12.35 7.03 -18.64
N ALA A 87 11.92 6.54 -17.47
CA ALA A 87 11.34 5.20 -17.31
C ALA A 87 10.13 4.95 -18.23
N ARG A 88 9.17 5.88 -18.25
CA ARG A 88 7.98 5.82 -19.10
C ARG A 88 8.35 5.71 -20.58
N SER A 89 9.19 6.62 -21.09
CA SER A 89 9.60 6.62 -22.50
C SER A 89 10.29 5.32 -22.90
N LEU A 90 11.18 4.78 -22.06
CA LEU A 90 11.89 3.53 -22.32
C LEU A 90 10.97 2.31 -22.27
N ILE A 91 9.99 2.29 -21.35
CA ILE A 91 8.98 1.21 -21.29
C ILE A 91 8.11 1.22 -22.55
N LEU A 92 7.60 2.39 -22.97
CA LEU A 92 6.81 2.50 -24.20
C LEU A 92 7.60 2.02 -25.42
N GLN A 93 8.85 2.47 -25.57
CA GLN A 93 9.73 2.02 -26.65
C GLN A 93 9.98 0.50 -26.63
N SER A 94 10.12 -0.08 -25.43
CA SER A 94 10.28 -1.53 -25.25
C SER A 94 9.06 -2.30 -25.74
N ILE A 95 7.87 -1.85 -25.31
CA ILE A 95 6.58 -2.42 -25.69
C ILE A 95 6.38 -2.31 -27.21
N GLU A 96 6.58 -1.13 -27.80
CA GLU A 96 6.46 -0.90 -29.25
C GLU A 96 7.41 -1.78 -30.07
N SER A 97 8.55 -2.17 -29.49
CA SER A 97 9.51 -3.11 -30.09
C SER A 97 9.09 -4.58 -29.94
N GLY A 98 7.98 -4.85 -29.25
CA GLY A 98 7.40 -6.18 -29.01
C GLY A 98 7.93 -6.90 -27.77
N ALA A 99 8.64 -6.20 -26.88
CA ALA A 99 9.17 -6.80 -25.65
C ALA A 99 8.12 -6.84 -24.54
N ASP A 100 8.14 -7.91 -23.73
CA ASP A 100 7.44 -7.93 -22.45
C ASP A 100 8.19 -7.06 -21.45
N VAL A 101 7.45 -6.31 -20.63
CA VAL A 101 8.03 -5.42 -19.62
C VAL A 101 7.70 -5.92 -18.22
N VAL A 102 8.73 -5.95 -17.37
CA VAL A 102 8.62 -6.19 -15.93
C VAL A 102 9.11 -4.95 -15.19
N THR A 103 8.31 -4.35 -14.31
CA THR A 103 8.73 -3.16 -13.55
C THR A 103 8.39 -3.24 -12.06
N ALA A 104 9.19 -2.60 -11.21
CA ALA A 104 8.87 -2.37 -9.79
C ALA A 104 8.44 -0.91 -9.51
N ASN A 105 8.19 -0.12 -10.55
CA ASN A 105 7.99 1.32 -10.45
C ASN A 105 6.53 1.69 -10.13
N LYS A 106 6.19 1.61 -8.84
CA LYS A 106 4.86 1.96 -8.30
C LYS A 106 4.34 3.33 -8.72
N ALA A 107 5.21 4.35 -8.73
CA ALA A 107 4.80 5.72 -9.06
C ALA A 107 4.41 5.82 -10.53
N LEU A 108 5.17 5.17 -11.41
CA LEU A 108 4.86 5.11 -12.83
C LEU A 108 3.58 4.31 -13.10
N ILE A 109 3.40 3.13 -12.47
CA ILE A 109 2.20 2.32 -12.65
C ILE A 109 0.95 3.05 -12.11
N ALA A 110 1.05 3.72 -10.97
CA ALA A 110 -0.07 4.49 -10.42
C ALA A 110 -0.46 5.69 -11.28
N ALA A 111 0.48 6.34 -11.96
CA ALA A 111 0.23 7.54 -12.77
C ALA A 111 -0.09 7.24 -14.25
N HIS A 112 0.58 6.24 -14.83
CA HIS A 112 0.55 5.94 -16.27
C HIS A 112 0.19 4.48 -16.58
N GLY A 113 -0.25 3.70 -15.60
CA GLY A 113 -0.63 2.30 -15.78
C GLY A 113 -1.59 2.05 -16.95
N PRO A 114 -2.71 2.81 -17.09
CA PRO A 114 -3.64 2.66 -18.20
C PRO A 114 -2.98 2.85 -19.58
N GLU A 115 -2.16 3.90 -19.73
CA GLU A 115 -1.42 4.18 -20.96
C GLU A 115 -0.47 3.03 -21.33
N LEU A 116 0.31 2.56 -20.35
CA LEU A 116 1.27 1.48 -20.58
C LEU A 116 0.57 0.15 -20.90
N ALA A 117 -0.57 -0.12 -20.25
CA ALA A 117 -1.38 -1.31 -20.51
C ALA A 117 -2.02 -1.27 -21.91
N GLU A 118 -2.54 -0.12 -22.33
CA GLU A 118 -3.08 0.06 -23.69
C GLU A 118 -2.01 -0.17 -24.75
N ALA A 119 -0.82 0.41 -24.57
CA ALA A 119 0.31 0.18 -25.47
C ALA A 119 0.69 -1.30 -25.55
N ALA A 120 0.72 -2.01 -24.41
CA ALA A 120 1.03 -3.44 -24.38
C ALA A 120 -0.04 -4.28 -25.09
N GLU A 121 -1.31 -3.95 -24.92
CA GLU A 121 -2.42 -4.64 -25.56
C GLU A 121 -2.38 -4.50 -27.08
N GLN A 122 -2.07 -3.31 -27.61
CA GLN A 122 -2.01 -3.04 -29.06
C GLN A 122 -1.03 -3.94 -29.81
N VAL A 123 0.07 -4.34 -29.17
CA VAL A 123 1.14 -5.16 -29.76
C VAL A 123 1.14 -6.61 -29.26
N GLY A 124 0.25 -6.96 -28.31
CA GLY A 124 0.20 -8.28 -27.68
C GLY A 124 1.36 -8.59 -26.74
N ALA A 125 2.02 -7.55 -26.21
CA ALA A 125 3.01 -7.64 -25.15
C ALA A 125 2.35 -7.75 -23.77
N GLN A 126 3.14 -8.04 -22.75
CA GLN A 126 2.71 -8.04 -21.35
C GLN A 126 3.46 -6.99 -20.54
N LEU A 127 2.70 -6.33 -19.67
CA LEU A 127 3.23 -5.48 -18.60
C LEU A 127 2.99 -6.18 -17.26
N ASN A 128 4.06 -6.60 -16.60
CA ASN A 128 4.02 -7.22 -15.27
C ASN A 128 4.70 -6.31 -14.24
N TYR A 129 4.13 -6.25 -13.04
CA TYR A 129 4.56 -5.31 -12.01
C TYR A 129 4.27 -5.81 -10.58
N GLU A 130 4.44 -7.11 -10.34
CA GLU A 130 4.28 -7.72 -9.01
C GLU A 130 5.14 -6.99 -7.96
N ALA A 131 6.38 -6.68 -8.32
CA ALA A 131 7.35 -6.02 -7.46
C ALA A 131 6.99 -4.55 -7.10
N ALA A 132 6.02 -3.94 -7.78
CA ALA A 132 5.60 -2.57 -7.51
C ALA A 132 4.79 -2.45 -6.21
N VAL A 133 4.11 -3.52 -5.78
CA VAL A 133 3.27 -3.52 -4.58
C VAL A 133 3.74 -4.60 -3.62
N ALA A 134 3.97 -4.21 -2.37
CA ALA A 134 4.27 -5.13 -1.27
C ALA A 134 5.55 -5.99 -1.42
N GLY A 135 6.50 -5.59 -2.29
CA GLY A 135 7.85 -6.16 -2.33
C GLY A 135 7.88 -7.63 -2.75
N ALA A 136 8.21 -8.53 -1.81
CA ALA A 136 8.24 -9.97 -2.06
C ALA A 136 6.88 -10.66 -1.93
N ILE A 137 5.87 -9.97 -1.40
CA ILE A 137 4.56 -10.55 -1.15
C ILE A 137 3.83 -10.69 -2.48
N PRO A 138 3.52 -11.91 -2.96
CA PRO A 138 2.73 -12.07 -4.18
C PRO A 138 1.31 -11.61 -3.88
N ILE A 139 0.85 -10.56 -4.54
CA ILE A 139 -0.50 -10.02 -4.36
C ILE A 139 -1.16 -9.63 -5.69
N ILE A 140 -0.40 -9.11 -6.64
CA ILE A 140 -0.90 -8.74 -7.97
C ILE A 140 -1.38 -10.00 -8.70
N ARG A 141 -0.56 -11.06 -8.77
CA ARG A 141 -0.98 -12.33 -9.38
C ARG A 141 -2.11 -13.03 -8.66
N PRO A 142 -2.11 -13.19 -7.32
CA PRO A 142 -3.25 -13.75 -6.62
C PRO A 142 -4.57 -13.02 -6.91
N LEU A 143 -4.58 -11.68 -6.91
CA LEU A 143 -5.78 -10.91 -7.22
C LEU A 143 -6.18 -11.05 -8.71
N ARG A 144 -5.22 -11.03 -9.63
CA ARG A 144 -5.47 -11.03 -11.08
C ARG A 144 -5.77 -12.42 -11.66
N GLU A 145 -5.22 -13.48 -11.10
CA GLU A 145 -5.22 -14.82 -11.69
C GLU A 145 -5.88 -15.85 -10.76
N SER A 146 -5.43 -15.95 -9.51
CA SER A 146 -5.94 -16.97 -8.58
C SER A 146 -7.37 -16.68 -8.12
N LEU A 147 -7.71 -15.40 -7.94
CA LEU A 147 -9.02 -14.92 -7.48
C LEU A 147 -9.89 -14.40 -8.63
N ALA A 148 -9.45 -14.55 -9.89
CA ALA A 148 -10.20 -14.09 -11.06
C ALA A 148 -11.57 -14.76 -11.22
N GLY A 149 -11.78 -15.92 -10.61
CA GLY A 149 -13.05 -16.64 -10.59
C GLY A 149 -13.93 -16.33 -9.38
N ASP A 150 -13.54 -15.38 -8.54
CA ASP A 150 -14.23 -15.00 -7.30
C ASP A 150 -14.64 -13.52 -7.35
N HIS A 151 -15.42 -13.09 -6.35
CA HIS A 151 -15.82 -11.71 -6.15
C HIS A 151 -15.11 -11.16 -4.90
N ILE A 152 -14.05 -10.40 -5.13
CA ILE A 152 -13.37 -9.66 -4.07
C ILE A 152 -14.30 -8.53 -3.63
N THR A 153 -14.57 -8.44 -2.33
CA THR A 153 -15.38 -7.38 -1.71
C THR A 153 -14.49 -6.32 -1.08
N ARG A 154 -13.36 -6.73 -0.50
CA ARG A 154 -12.49 -5.85 0.27
C ARG A 154 -11.03 -6.29 0.23
N VAL A 155 -10.14 -5.31 0.19
CA VAL A 155 -8.69 -5.48 0.35
C VAL A 155 -8.22 -4.48 1.40
N MET A 156 -7.57 -4.95 2.46
CA MET A 156 -6.97 -4.14 3.51
C MET A 156 -5.47 -4.45 3.58
N GLY A 157 -4.61 -3.45 3.66
CA GLY A 157 -3.17 -3.67 3.61
C GLY A 157 -2.38 -2.74 4.51
N ILE A 158 -1.41 -3.32 5.21
CA ILE A 158 -0.25 -2.62 5.76
C ILE A 158 0.82 -2.68 4.69
N VAL A 159 0.87 -1.64 3.85
CA VAL A 159 1.68 -1.63 2.62
C VAL A 159 2.89 -0.70 2.69
N ASN A 160 3.08 -0.01 3.81
CA ASN A 160 4.22 0.86 4.07
C ASN A 160 4.96 0.41 5.35
N GLY A 161 6.18 -0.11 5.18
CA GLY A 161 6.96 -0.68 6.28
C GLY A 161 7.42 0.36 7.30
N SER A 162 7.74 1.57 6.85
CA SER A 162 8.29 2.63 7.72
C SER A 162 7.25 3.14 8.71
N THR A 163 6.04 3.43 8.25
CA THR A 163 4.91 3.80 9.12
C THR A 163 4.49 2.66 10.05
N ASN A 164 4.47 1.41 9.56
CA ASN A 164 4.17 0.27 10.43
C ASN A 164 5.23 0.10 11.53
N TYR A 165 6.52 0.29 11.21
CA TYR A 165 7.60 0.23 12.19
C TYR A 165 7.46 1.32 13.26
N ILE A 166 7.14 2.55 12.88
CA ILE A 166 6.93 3.67 13.81
C ILE A 166 5.76 3.36 14.75
N LEU A 167 4.59 3.00 14.22
CA LEU A 167 3.40 2.68 15.02
C LEU A 167 3.62 1.45 15.92
N ASP A 168 4.34 0.43 15.43
CA ASP A 168 4.70 -0.77 16.21
C ASP A 168 5.61 -0.41 17.39
N ARG A 169 6.55 0.52 17.21
CA ARG A 169 7.41 0.97 18.30
C ARG A 169 6.63 1.72 19.38
N MET A 170 5.76 2.63 18.96
CA MET A 170 4.93 3.38 19.89
C MET A 170 3.99 2.43 20.67
N ASP A 171 3.37 1.44 20.02
CA ASP A 171 2.48 0.46 20.69
C ASP A 171 3.22 -0.46 21.67
N ARG A 172 4.39 -0.99 21.29
CA ARG A 172 5.05 -2.06 22.04
C ARG A 172 6.09 -1.59 23.03
N PHE A 173 6.73 -0.46 22.76
CA PHE A 173 7.81 0.09 23.59
C PHE A 173 7.40 1.37 24.30
N GLY A 174 6.25 1.96 23.96
CA GLY A 174 5.78 3.21 24.56
C GLY A 174 6.59 4.43 24.12
N ASP A 175 7.26 4.34 22.97
CA ASP A 175 8.02 5.46 22.42
C ASP A 175 7.09 6.62 22.03
N SER A 176 7.59 7.86 22.14
CA SER A 176 6.93 8.99 21.50
C SER A 176 7.06 8.90 19.97
N ALA A 177 6.24 9.66 19.23
CA ALA A 177 6.31 9.70 17.78
C ALA A 177 7.70 10.15 17.30
N GLU A 178 8.28 11.16 17.94
CA GLU A 178 9.60 11.69 17.61
C GLU A 178 10.70 10.66 17.83
N GLU A 179 10.65 9.94 18.95
CA GLU A 179 11.63 8.90 19.26
C GLU A 179 11.52 7.70 18.31
N ALA A 180 10.28 7.26 18.03
CA ALA A 180 10.04 6.18 17.07
C ALA A 180 10.52 6.55 15.66
N MET A 181 10.27 7.80 15.21
CA MET A 181 10.80 8.32 13.94
C MET A 181 12.33 8.40 13.94
N ARG A 182 12.95 8.90 15.01
CA ARG A 182 14.41 8.96 15.13
C ARG A 182 15.05 7.58 14.97
N VAL A 183 14.54 6.58 15.68
CA VAL A 183 15.03 5.20 15.59
C VAL A 183 14.76 4.61 14.20
N ALA A 184 13.62 4.91 13.58
CA ALA A 184 13.32 4.47 12.22
C ALA A 184 14.36 5.03 11.21
N SER A 185 14.72 6.32 11.32
CA SER A 185 15.75 6.93 10.49
C SER A 185 17.15 6.32 10.73
N GLU A 186 17.53 6.07 11.98
CA GLU A 186 18.83 5.46 12.32
C GLU A 186 19.00 4.04 11.75
N LEU A 187 17.90 3.31 11.64
CA LEU A 187 17.86 1.97 11.05
C LEU A 187 17.65 1.97 9.54
N GLY A 188 17.55 3.16 8.92
CA GLY A 188 17.38 3.32 7.48
C GLY A 188 15.98 2.99 6.96
N TYR A 189 14.96 2.98 7.81
CA TYR A 189 13.56 2.87 7.36
C TYR A 189 13.05 4.17 6.75
N LEU A 190 13.53 5.32 7.23
CA LEU A 190 13.15 6.63 6.72
C LEU A 190 14.31 7.26 5.96
N GLU A 191 13.99 7.89 4.83
CA GLU A 191 14.89 8.80 4.14
C GLU A 191 14.98 10.15 4.88
N ALA A 192 15.84 11.04 4.41
CA ALA A 192 16.02 12.37 5.01
C ALA A 192 14.72 13.20 4.98
N ASP A 193 13.91 13.04 3.92
CA ASP A 193 12.55 13.56 3.84
C ASP A 193 11.56 12.39 3.88
N PRO A 194 10.95 12.09 5.03
CA PRO A 194 10.05 10.95 5.20
C PRO A 194 8.62 11.24 4.74
N THR A 195 8.34 12.39 4.11
CA THR A 195 6.98 12.84 3.76
C THR A 195 6.21 11.79 2.97
N LEU A 196 6.84 11.10 2.01
CA LEU A 196 6.18 10.07 1.21
C LEU A 196 5.63 8.91 2.06
N ASP A 197 6.30 8.59 3.16
CA ASP A 197 5.89 7.53 4.09
C ASP A 197 4.89 8.05 5.12
N VAL A 198 5.28 9.05 5.92
CA VAL A 198 4.50 9.46 7.11
C VAL A 198 3.19 10.17 6.76
N GLU A 199 3.11 10.78 5.58
CA GLU A 199 1.86 11.34 5.05
C GLU A 199 1.06 10.32 4.22
N GLY A 200 1.57 9.10 4.02
CA GLY A 200 0.82 8.01 3.38
C GLY A 200 0.75 8.05 1.85
N TYR A 201 1.59 8.85 1.17
CA TYR A 201 1.60 8.91 -0.30
C TYR A 201 2.01 7.58 -0.94
N ASP A 202 3.03 6.90 -0.39
CA ASP A 202 3.44 5.56 -0.84
C ASP A 202 2.31 4.53 -0.67
N ALA A 203 1.59 4.59 0.46
CA ALA A 203 0.44 3.73 0.69
C ALA A 203 -0.71 4.03 -0.28
N ALA A 204 -0.95 5.30 -0.62
CA ALA A 204 -2.01 5.69 -1.56
C ALA A 204 -1.72 5.23 -3.00
N GLN A 205 -0.46 5.29 -3.44
CA GLN A 205 -0.04 4.72 -4.73
C GLN A 205 -0.25 3.21 -4.77
N LYS A 206 0.06 2.50 -3.67
CA LYS A 206 -0.18 1.05 -3.59
C LYS A 206 -1.66 0.72 -3.50
N ALA A 207 -2.46 1.52 -2.80
CA ALA A 207 -3.91 1.39 -2.72
C ALA A 207 -4.56 1.53 -4.11
N THR A 208 -4.10 2.49 -4.92
CA THR A 208 -4.51 2.69 -6.32
C THR A 208 -4.35 1.41 -7.14
N ILE A 209 -3.17 0.81 -7.07
CA ILE A 209 -2.84 -0.40 -7.83
C ILE A 209 -3.67 -1.59 -7.33
N LEU A 210 -3.76 -1.78 -6.01
CA LEU A 210 -4.56 -2.86 -5.40
C LEU A 210 -6.04 -2.75 -5.74
N ALA A 211 -6.63 -1.56 -5.61
CA ALA A 211 -8.02 -1.31 -5.94
C ALA A 211 -8.30 -1.60 -7.43
N SER A 212 -7.39 -1.15 -8.31
CA SER A 212 -7.61 -1.28 -9.75
C SER A 212 -7.60 -2.74 -10.21
N ILE A 213 -6.74 -3.57 -9.61
CA ILE A 213 -6.69 -4.99 -9.92
C ILE A 213 -7.83 -5.75 -9.26
N ALA A 214 -8.11 -5.49 -7.97
CA ALA A 214 -9.11 -6.23 -7.21
C ALA A 214 -10.54 -6.05 -7.76
N PHE A 215 -10.85 -4.87 -8.31
CA PHE A 215 -12.19 -4.52 -8.76
C PHE A 215 -12.28 -4.22 -10.26
N HIS A 216 -11.22 -4.57 -11.00
CA HIS A 216 -11.16 -4.44 -12.45
C HIS A 216 -11.59 -3.07 -12.99
N THR A 217 -11.18 -2.00 -12.32
CA THR A 217 -11.64 -0.62 -12.54
C THR A 217 -10.46 0.33 -12.39
N GLU A 218 -10.33 1.35 -13.24
CA GLU A 218 -9.27 2.35 -13.06
C GLU A 218 -9.56 3.25 -11.86
N VAL A 219 -8.63 3.30 -10.90
CA VAL A 219 -8.72 4.19 -9.74
C VAL A 219 -7.60 5.24 -9.84
N PRO A 220 -7.90 6.52 -10.10
CA PRO A 220 -6.89 7.56 -10.10
C PRO A 220 -6.30 7.77 -8.70
N VAL A 221 -4.99 7.99 -8.61
CA VAL A 221 -4.32 8.24 -7.31
C VAL A 221 -4.90 9.45 -6.56
N ASP A 222 -5.31 10.49 -7.29
CA ASP A 222 -5.93 11.69 -6.71
C ASP A 222 -7.32 11.45 -6.13
N ALA A 223 -7.97 10.32 -6.48
CA ALA A 223 -9.24 9.91 -5.92
C ALA A 223 -9.08 9.08 -4.63
N VAL A 224 -7.85 8.68 -4.27
CA VAL A 224 -7.58 7.95 -3.04
C VAL A 224 -7.56 8.93 -1.86
N TYR A 225 -8.49 8.79 -0.93
CA TYR A 225 -8.45 9.56 0.31
C TYR A 225 -7.18 9.21 1.10
N ARG A 226 -6.50 10.22 1.65
CA ARG A 226 -5.19 10.03 2.31
C ARG A 226 -5.09 10.84 3.58
N GLU A 227 -4.78 10.15 4.66
CA GLU A 227 -4.41 10.69 5.97
C GLU A 227 -3.14 9.99 6.48
N GLY A 228 -2.17 10.77 6.97
CA GLY A 228 -0.89 10.28 7.47
C GLY A 228 -0.92 9.89 8.95
N ILE A 229 0.25 9.51 9.48
CA ILE A 229 0.43 9.15 10.90
C ILE A 229 0.98 10.31 11.76
N THR A 230 1.22 11.48 11.19
CA THR A 230 1.92 12.60 11.86
C THR A 230 1.16 13.19 13.04
N GLN A 231 -0.17 13.00 13.10
CA GLN A 231 -1.02 13.44 14.22
C GLN A 231 -1.23 12.35 15.29
N ILE A 232 -0.63 11.17 15.13
CA ILE A 232 -0.79 10.06 16.08
C ILE A 232 0.06 10.30 17.33
N THR A 233 -0.58 10.32 18.49
CA THR A 233 0.09 10.55 19.77
C THR A 233 0.18 9.27 20.61
N LEU A 234 1.13 9.24 21.55
CA LEU A 234 1.27 8.11 22.49
C LEU A 234 -0.01 7.92 23.32
N GLN A 235 -0.68 9.00 23.71
CA GLN A 235 -1.92 8.96 24.48
C GLN A 235 -3.06 8.27 23.70
N GLN A 236 -3.13 8.48 22.38
CA GLN A 236 -4.08 7.78 21.51
C GLN A 236 -3.76 6.29 21.43
N ILE A 237 -2.48 5.93 21.35
CA ILE A 237 -2.04 4.52 21.34
C ILE A 237 -2.37 3.82 22.66
N GLU A 238 -2.10 4.46 23.80
CA GLU A 238 -2.47 3.92 25.11
C GLU A 238 -3.98 3.76 25.28
N ALA A 239 -4.77 4.72 24.78
CA ALA A 239 -6.23 4.63 24.78
C ALA A 239 -6.72 3.48 23.89
N ALA A 240 -6.17 3.33 22.70
CA ALA A 240 -6.43 2.21 21.81
C ALA A 240 -6.11 0.87 22.49
N ALA A 241 -4.94 0.77 23.13
CA ALA A 241 -4.49 -0.43 23.83
C ALA A 241 -5.43 -0.83 24.98
N ARG A 242 -5.87 0.13 25.82
CA ARG A 242 -6.86 -0.12 26.88
C ARG A 242 -8.19 -0.61 26.32
N ALA A 243 -8.59 -0.12 25.15
CA ALA A 243 -9.81 -0.52 24.47
C ALA A 243 -9.68 -1.84 23.68
N GLY A 244 -8.52 -2.51 23.69
CA GLY A 244 -8.30 -3.78 22.99
C GLY A 244 -7.92 -3.65 21.52
N TYR A 245 -7.46 -2.47 21.09
CA TYR A 245 -7.08 -2.16 19.71
C TYR A 245 -5.60 -1.83 19.58
N VAL A 246 -5.12 -1.84 18.34
CA VAL A 246 -3.82 -1.29 17.90
C VAL A 246 -4.06 -0.33 16.74
N ILE A 247 -3.25 0.72 16.64
CA ILE A 247 -3.31 1.67 15.51
C ILE A 247 -2.39 1.19 14.38
N LYS A 248 -2.92 1.10 13.16
CA LYS A 248 -2.18 0.78 11.93
C LYS A 248 -2.51 1.79 10.84
N LEU A 249 -1.54 2.14 9.99
CA LEU A 249 -1.82 2.85 8.74
C LEU A 249 -2.28 1.81 7.70
N LEU A 250 -3.55 1.88 7.32
CA LEU A 250 -4.15 0.92 6.40
C LEU A 250 -4.41 1.56 5.04
N ALA A 251 -4.06 0.84 3.98
CA ALA A 251 -4.62 1.03 2.65
C ALA A 251 -5.83 0.11 2.50
N ILE A 252 -7.01 0.67 2.27
CA ILE A 252 -8.25 -0.06 2.11
C ILE A 252 -8.81 0.23 0.73
N ALA A 253 -9.13 -0.84 0.01
CA ALA A 253 -9.90 -0.81 -1.22
C ALA A 253 -11.15 -1.66 -1.01
N GLU A 254 -12.32 -1.13 -1.34
CA GLU A 254 -13.59 -1.77 -1.04
C GLU A 254 -14.61 -1.51 -2.14
N ARG A 255 -15.33 -2.56 -2.54
CA ARG A 255 -16.50 -2.43 -3.41
C ARG A 255 -17.73 -2.28 -2.53
N LEU A 256 -18.44 -1.17 -2.69
CA LEU A 256 -19.60 -0.85 -1.85
C LEU A 256 -20.75 -0.27 -2.68
N THR A 257 -21.95 -0.34 -2.11
CA THR A 257 -23.16 0.27 -2.68
C THR A 257 -23.57 1.43 -1.80
N THR A 258 -23.70 2.63 -2.37
CA THR A 258 -24.17 3.81 -1.63
C THR A 258 -25.64 3.67 -1.23
N ASN A 259 -26.11 4.52 -0.32
CA ASN A 259 -27.53 4.58 0.06
C ASN A 259 -28.46 4.90 -1.13
N GLU A 260 -27.92 5.51 -2.19
CA GLU A 260 -28.63 5.81 -3.43
C GLU A 260 -28.68 4.61 -4.40
N GLY A 261 -28.09 3.48 -4.02
CA GLY A 261 -28.04 2.25 -4.82
C GLY A 261 -26.94 2.26 -5.89
N VAL A 262 -25.97 3.18 -5.80
CA VAL A 262 -24.84 3.23 -6.74
C VAL A 262 -23.75 2.29 -6.25
N GLU A 263 -23.46 1.26 -7.03
CA GLU A 263 -22.32 0.38 -6.79
C GLU A 263 -21.04 1.04 -7.32
N GLY A 264 -19.98 1.02 -6.52
CA GLY A 264 -18.69 1.59 -6.90
C GLY A 264 -17.55 1.10 -6.02
N VAL A 265 -16.38 1.70 -6.22
CA VAL A 265 -15.13 1.35 -5.52
C VAL A 265 -14.68 2.54 -4.68
N SER A 266 -14.34 2.30 -3.43
CA SER A 266 -13.63 3.25 -2.58
C SER A 266 -12.20 2.80 -2.37
N ALA A 267 -11.24 3.72 -2.49
CA ALA A 267 -9.84 3.50 -2.12
C ALA A 267 -9.41 4.60 -1.14
N ARG A 268 -8.79 4.22 -0.04
CA ARG A 268 -8.47 5.13 1.06
C ARG A 268 -7.29 4.66 1.89
N VAL A 269 -6.57 5.61 2.47
CA VAL A 269 -5.42 5.41 3.35
C VAL A 269 -5.58 6.28 4.58
N TYR A 270 -5.59 5.68 5.77
CA TYR A 270 -5.62 6.42 7.03
C TYR A 270 -5.16 5.56 8.22
N PRO A 271 -4.77 6.18 9.34
CA PRO A 271 -4.63 5.47 10.61
C PRO A 271 -5.98 4.92 11.05
N ALA A 272 -6.01 3.62 11.40
CA ALA A 272 -7.19 2.93 11.86
C ALA A 272 -6.89 2.07 13.09
N LEU A 273 -7.86 1.98 13.98
CA LEU A 273 -7.94 1.02 15.06
C LEU A 273 -8.31 -0.34 14.49
N ILE A 274 -7.48 -1.34 14.78
CA ILE A 274 -7.72 -2.74 14.43
C ILE A 274 -7.79 -3.54 15.74
N SER A 275 -8.77 -4.44 15.84
CA SER A 275 -8.88 -5.33 17.00
C SER A 275 -7.58 -6.11 17.17
N ARG A 276 -7.09 -6.28 18.39
CA ARG A 276 -5.87 -7.07 18.64
C ARG A 276 -6.01 -8.54 18.23
N ASP A 277 -7.25 -9.03 18.08
CA ASP A 277 -7.53 -10.39 17.59
C ASP A 277 -7.49 -10.50 16.06
N HIS A 278 -7.52 -9.37 15.33
CA HIS A 278 -7.50 -9.36 13.88
C HIS A 278 -6.07 -9.68 13.35
N PRO A 279 -5.90 -10.47 12.28
CA PRO A 279 -4.58 -10.89 11.80
C PRO A 279 -3.61 -9.73 11.49
N LEU A 280 -4.11 -8.60 10.97
CA LEU A 280 -3.29 -7.41 10.70
C LEU A 280 -2.69 -6.78 11.98
N ALA A 281 -3.26 -7.01 13.16
CA ALA A 281 -2.72 -6.49 14.42
C ALA A 281 -1.34 -7.11 14.75
N ALA A 282 -1.12 -8.37 14.35
CA ALA A 282 0.12 -9.11 14.59
C ALA A 282 1.25 -8.78 13.60
N VAL A 283 1.02 -7.84 12.66
CA VAL A 283 2.02 -7.41 11.67
C VAL A 283 2.94 -6.38 12.31
N HIS A 284 4.08 -6.85 12.81
CA HIS A 284 5.06 -6.05 13.54
C HIS A 284 6.26 -5.59 12.69
N GLY A 285 6.95 -4.57 13.18
CA GLY A 285 8.13 -3.99 12.54
C GLY A 285 7.89 -3.47 11.12
N GLY A 286 8.92 -3.49 10.27
CA GLY A 286 8.82 -3.06 8.87
C GLY A 286 8.21 -4.09 7.91
N LYS A 287 7.39 -5.01 8.42
CA LYS A 287 6.72 -6.04 7.60
C LYS A 287 5.43 -5.50 7.01
N ASN A 288 5.07 -6.05 5.86
CA ASN A 288 3.82 -5.73 5.17
C ASN A 288 2.87 -6.92 5.23
N ALA A 289 1.59 -6.62 5.07
CA ALA A 289 0.55 -7.62 4.88
C ALA A 289 -0.58 -7.08 4.02
N VAL A 290 -1.20 -7.96 3.24
CA VAL A 290 -2.44 -7.67 2.52
C VAL A 290 -3.46 -8.73 2.89
N PHE A 291 -4.60 -8.29 3.41
CA PHE A 291 -5.75 -9.06 3.80
C PHE A 291 -6.85 -8.86 2.74
N VAL A 292 -7.35 -9.94 2.17
CA VAL A 292 -8.32 -9.95 1.08
C VAL A 292 -9.56 -10.69 1.55
N GLU A 293 -10.72 -10.11 1.33
CA GLU A 293 -12.03 -10.72 1.54
C GLU A 293 -12.67 -10.96 0.18
N ALA A 294 -13.06 -12.21 -0.07
CA ALA A 294 -13.79 -12.59 -1.26
C ALA A 294 -14.96 -13.52 -0.92
N GLU A 295 -16.00 -13.51 -1.75
CA GLU A 295 -17.26 -14.22 -1.47
C GLU A 295 -17.08 -15.74 -1.33
N ALA A 296 -16.28 -16.37 -2.20
CA ALA A 296 -16.08 -17.82 -2.18
C ALA A 296 -14.85 -18.24 -1.36
N ALA A 297 -13.72 -17.53 -1.50
CA ALA A 297 -12.48 -17.85 -0.79
C ALA A 297 -12.47 -17.43 0.68
N GLY A 298 -13.37 -16.51 1.07
CA GLY A 298 -13.40 -15.92 2.40
C GLY A 298 -12.20 -15.02 2.65
N GLU A 299 -11.62 -15.13 3.83
CA GLU A 299 -10.50 -14.30 4.30
C GLU A 299 -9.15 -14.93 3.92
N LEU A 300 -8.32 -14.17 3.20
CA LEU A 300 -6.96 -14.54 2.82
C LEU A 300 -5.96 -13.49 3.30
N MET A 301 -4.82 -13.92 3.81
CA MET A 301 -3.74 -13.00 4.24
C MET A 301 -2.42 -13.37 3.57
N PHE A 302 -1.81 -12.38 2.94
CA PHE A 302 -0.48 -12.44 2.37
C PHE A 302 0.47 -11.61 3.23
N TYR A 303 1.53 -12.21 3.76
CA TYR A 303 2.43 -11.60 4.74
C TYR A 303 3.89 -11.77 4.34
N GLY A 304 4.70 -10.74 4.54
CA GLY A 304 6.13 -10.80 4.24
C GLY A 304 6.86 -9.48 4.34
N ALA A 305 8.04 -9.43 3.73
CA ALA A 305 8.82 -8.21 3.62
C ALA A 305 8.27 -7.33 2.49
N GLY A 306 7.96 -6.07 2.82
CA GLY A 306 7.42 -5.09 1.88
C GLY A 306 8.45 -4.33 1.05
N ALA A 307 9.73 -4.51 1.35
CA ALA A 307 10.87 -3.87 0.73
C ALA A 307 12.13 -4.72 0.95
N GLY A 308 13.20 -4.39 0.22
CA GLY A 308 14.50 -5.08 0.30
C GLY A 308 15.02 -5.46 -1.08
N GLY A 309 16.33 -5.37 -1.29
CA GLY A 309 16.94 -5.61 -2.60
C GLY A 309 16.71 -7.04 -3.11
N VAL A 310 16.91 -8.04 -2.24
CA VAL A 310 16.76 -9.47 -2.58
C VAL A 310 15.29 -9.86 -2.64
N GLU A 311 14.49 -9.36 -1.70
CA GLU A 311 13.06 -9.60 -1.58
C GLU A 311 12.31 -9.10 -2.83
N THR A 312 12.53 -7.85 -3.22
CA THR A 312 11.93 -7.29 -4.44
C THR A 312 12.46 -7.99 -5.70
N ALA A 313 13.75 -8.37 -5.74
CA ALA A 313 14.29 -9.13 -6.87
C ALA A 313 13.59 -10.50 -7.05
N SER A 314 13.13 -11.13 -5.97
CA SER A 314 12.34 -12.37 -6.04
C SER A 314 11.03 -12.17 -6.80
N ALA A 315 10.30 -11.08 -6.54
CA ALA A 315 9.05 -10.77 -7.25
C ALA A 315 9.31 -10.45 -8.73
N VAL A 316 10.35 -9.65 -9.02
CA VAL A 316 10.77 -9.34 -10.39
C VAL A 316 11.09 -10.63 -11.17
N LEU A 317 11.89 -11.53 -10.61
CA LEU A 317 12.22 -12.80 -11.29
C LEU A 317 11.01 -13.69 -11.49
N GLY A 318 10.05 -13.68 -10.56
CA GLY A 318 8.78 -14.37 -10.75
C GLY A 318 8.03 -13.87 -11.99
N ASP A 319 8.01 -12.55 -12.22
CA ASP A 319 7.37 -11.93 -13.39
C ASP A 319 8.15 -12.25 -14.67
N VAL A 320 9.49 -12.17 -14.63
CA VAL A 320 10.36 -12.54 -15.75
C VAL A 320 10.13 -13.99 -16.17
N VAL A 321 10.04 -14.93 -15.23
CA VAL A 321 9.75 -16.34 -15.52
C VAL A 321 8.36 -16.50 -16.14
N SER A 322 7.37 -15.73 -15.69
CA SER A 322 6.01 -15.76 -16.26
C SER A 322 5.99 -15.27 -17.71
N ALA A 323 6.58 -14.10 -17.97
CA ALA A 323 6.72 -13.53 -19.32
C ALA A 323 7.51 -14.48 -20.24
N ALA A 324 8.63 -15.02 -19.76
CA ALA A 324 9.45 -15.93 -20.53
C ALA A 324 8.71 -17.24 -20.90
N ARG A 325 7.93 -17.81 -19.98
CA ARG A 325 7.09 -18.98 -20.27
C ARG A 325 6.08 -18.69 -21.36
N ARG A 326 5.48 -17.50 -21.38
CA ARG A 326 4.59 -17.08 -22.46
C ARG A 326 5.31 -17.03 -23.81
N HIS A 327 6.54 -16.52 -23.87
CA HIS A 327 7.34 -16.55 -25.11
C HIS A 327 7.63 -17.99 -25.60
N VAL A 328 7.77 -18.96 -24.68
CA VAL A 328 8.02 -20.37 -25.02
C VAL A 328 6.74 -21.10 -25.46
N VAL A 329 5.62 -20.88 -24.76
CA VAL A 329 4.34 -21.53 -25.06
C VAL A 329 3.64 -20.88 -26.25
N GLY A 330 3.87 -19.57 -26.44
CA GLY A 330 3.08 -18.72 -27.34
C GLY A 330 1.73 -18.34 -26.72
N GLY A 331 1.14 -17.27 -27.24
CA GLY A 331 -0.18 -16.79 -26.82
C GLY A 331 -0.22 -15.29 -26.55
N PRO A 332 -1.43 -14.70 -26.53
CA PRO A 332 -1.59 -13.28 -26.24
C PRO A 332 -1.17 -12.95 -24.80
N GLY A 333 -0.94 -11.67 -24.54
CA GLY A 333 -0.81 -11.17 -23.18
C GLY A 333 -2.07 -11.41 -22.32
N ILE A 334 -1.95 -11.24 -21.01
CA ILE A 334 -3.14 -11.20 -20.14
C ILE A 334 -3.79 -9.83 -20.37
N PRO A 335 -5.10 -9.76 -20.69
CA PRO A 335 -5.79 -8.50 -20.90
C PRO A 335 -5.68 -7.57 -19.67
N GLY A 336 -5.80 -6.26 -19.92
CA GLY A 336 -5.89 -5.27 -18.85
C GLY A 336 -7.05 -5.53 -17.88
N SER A 337 -6.95 -4.96 -16.69
CA SER A 337 -7.89 -5.14 -15.58
C SER A 337 -8.78 -3.91 -15.38
N SER A 338 -9.47 -3.43 -16.42
CA SER A 338 -10.32 -2.21 -16.35
C SER A 338 -11.76 -2.41 -16.89
N HIS A 339 -12.19 -3.64 -17.11
CA HIS A 339 -13.46 -3.95 -17.80
C HIS A 339 -14.74 -3.63 -17.00
N ALA A 340 -14.67 -3.50 -15.67
CA ALA A 340 -15.85 -3.27 -14.83
C ALA A 340 -16.30 -1.80 -14.84
N ALA A 341 -15.38 -0.86 -15.08
CA ALA A 341 -15.64 0.58 -15.18
C ALA A 341 -16.54 1.14 -14.06
N LEU A 342 -16.32 0.68 -12.82
CA LEU A 342 -17.08 1.13 -11.67
C LEU A 342 -16.76 2.60 -11.33
N PRO A 343 -17.73 3.39 -10.85
CA PRO A 343 -17.44 4.73 -10.36
C PRO A 343 -16.57 4.65 -9.10
N VAL A 344 -15.60 5.56 -8.98
CA VAL A 344 -14.85 5.75 -7.74
C VAL A 344 -15.69 6.59 -6.79
N LEU A 345 -16.02 6.03 -5.64
CA LEU A 345 -16.85 6.65 -4.61
C LEU A 345 -15.99 7.46 -3.64
N ALA A 346 -16.56 8.55 -3.14
CA ALA A 346 -15.90 9.42 -2.20
C ALA A 346 -15.77 8.74 -0.82
N VAL A 347 -14.81 9.17 0.00
CA VAL A 347 -14.62 8.58 1.33
C VAL A 347 -15.85 8.76 2.20
N GLU A 348 -16.60 9.84 1.98
CA GLU A 348 -17.79 10.21 2.72
C GLU A 348 -18.92 9.18 2.60
N ASP A 349 -18.92 8.35 1.54
CA ASP A 349 -19.92 7.30 1.34
C ASP A 349 -19.57 5.97 2.01
N VAL A 350 -18.35 5.84 2.53
CA VAL A 350 -17.87 4.63 3.21
C VAL A 350 -18.61 4.44 4.53
N LEU A 351 -18.89 3.17 4.87
CA LEU A 351 -19.37 2.79 6.18
C LEU A 351 -18.19 2.43 7.09
N THR A 352 -18.03 3.12 8.21
CA THR A 352 -16.98 2.83 9.19
C THR A 352 -17.47 3.16 10.61
N ARG A 353 -16.58 3.02 11.59
CA ARG A 353 -16.81 3.38 13.00
C ARG A 353 -15.72 4.36 13.43
N TYR A 354 -16.05 5.26 14.35
CA TYR A 354 -15.06 6.15 14.96
C TYR A 354 -14.80 5.78 16.42
N GLN A 355 -13.57 5.99 16.85
CA GLN A 355 -13.23 6.32 18.23
C GLN A 355 -12.93 7.82 18.30
N ILE A 356 -13.69 8.53 19.12
CA ILE A 356 -13.57 9.98 19.30
C ILE A 356 -13.11 10.25 20.73
N MET A 357 -11.99 10.96 20.89
CA MET A 357 -11.53 11.43 22.18
C MET A 357 -11.78 12.92 22.31
N LEU A 358 -12.42 13.31 23.41
CA LEU A 358 -12.84 14.67 23.70
C LEU A 358 -12.27 15.10 25.05
N ARG A 359 -11.73 16.31 25.14
CA ARG A 359 -11.56 17.02 26.41
C ARG A 359 -12.76 17.91 26.61
N VAL A 360 -13.43 17.74 27.74
CA VAL A 360 -14.69 18.43 28.04
C VAL A 360 -14.65 18.98 29.45
N ARG A 361 -15.48 20.00 29.71
CA ARG A 361 -15.65 20.51 31.07
C ARG A 361 -16.37 19.47 31.93
N ASP A 362 -15.93 19.29 33.16
CA ASP A 362 -16.56 18.41 34.14
C ASP A 362 -17.79 19.09 34.74
N GLN A 363 -18.88 19.06 33.97
CA GLN A 363 -20.14 19.70 34.31
C GLN A 363 -21.32 18.77 33.99
N THR A 364 -22.36 18.84 34.81
CA THR A 364 -23.59 18.08 34.59
C THR A 364 -24.21 18.43 33.24
N GLY A 365 -24.61 17.41 32.47
CA GLY A 365 -25.30 17.58 31.19
C GLY A 365 -24.41 17.52 29.96
N VAL A 366 -23.08 17.61 30.10
CA VAL A 366 -22.13 17.53 28.97
C VAL A 366 -22.29 16.24 28.17
N LEU A 367 -22.39 15.10 28.85
CA LEU A 367 -22.61 13.81 28.20
C LEU A 367 -23.94 13.76 27.43
N ALA A 368 -25.01 14.34 27.99
CA ALA A 368 -26.32 14.39 27.34
C ALA A 368 -26.28 15.28 26.08
N THR A 369 -25.58 16.41 26.13
CA THR A 369 -25.34 17.28 24.98
C THR A 369 -24.58 16.55 23.88
N ILE A 370 -23.48 15.87 24.21
CA ILE A 370 -22.66 15.12 23.24
C ILE A 370 -23.49 13.99 22.62
N ALA A 371 -24.16 13.16 23.43
CA ALA A 371 -25.02 12.09 22.92
C ALA A 371 -26.15 12.63 22.03
N GLY A 372 -26.71 13.79 22.38
CA GLY A 372 -27.69 14.51 21.57
C GLY A 372 -27.16 14.90 20.20
N LEU A 373 -25.92 15.41 20.10
CA LEU A 373 -25.27 15.75 18.83
C LEU A 373 -25.04 14.50 17.96
N LEU A 374 -24.51 13.42 18.54
CA LEU A 374 -24.33 12.16 17.80
C LEU A 374 -25.67 11.67 17.24
N SER A 375 -26.73 11.68 18.06
CA SER A 375 -28.06 11.25 17.63
C SER A 375 -28.67 12.14 16.54
N GLN A 376 -28.41 13.45 16.55
CA GLN A 376 -28.91 14.38 15.51
C GLN A 376 -28.35 14.06 14.13
N HIS A 377 -27.14 13.51 14.07
CA HIS A 377 -26.48 13.08 12.85
C HIS A 377 -26.65 11.58 12.56
N GLY A 378 -27.54 10.89 13.28
CA GLY A 378 -27.79 9.46 13.07
C GLY A 378 -26.65 8.53 13.51
N VAL A 379 -25.72 9.03 14.33
CA VAL A 379 -24.57 8.25 14.84
C VAL A 379 -24.93 7.64 16.19
N SER A 380 -24.87 6.30 16.27
CA SER A 380 -25.11 5.58 17.53
C SER A 380 -23.80 5.34 18.29
N ILE A 381 -23.86 5.44 19.61
CA ILE A 381 -22.74 5.13 20.52
C ILE A 381 -22.72 3.61 20.78
N ALA A 382 -21.57 2.98 20.58
CA ALA A 382 -21.30 1.59 20.92
C ALA A 382 -20.64 1.45 22.30
N SER A 383 -19.74 2.37 22.65
CA SER A 383 -19.07 2.42 23.94
C SER A 383 -18.76 3.85 24.37
N MET A 384 -18.66 4.08 25.68
CA MET A 384 -18.23 5.35 26.24
C MET A 384 -17.42 5.10 27.51
N GLU A 385 -16.27 5.75 27.61
CA GLU A 385 -15.41 5.75 28.79
C GLU A 385 -15.11 7.19 29.21
N GLN A 386 -15.16 7.46 30.51
CA GLN A 386 -14.73 8.72 31.10
C GLN A 386 -13.53 8.46 32.00
N THR A 387 -12.39 9.06 31.66
CA THR A 387 -11.19 8.99 32.50
C THR A 387 -11.19 10.14 33.50
N ALA A 388 -10.76 9.86 34.73
CA ALA A 388 -10.59 10.87 35.77
C ALA A 388 -9.64 12.00 35.32
N PRO A 389 -9.76 13.23 35.89
CA PRO A 389 -8.90 14.36 35.55
C PRO A 389 -7.42 13.97 35.65
N GLN A 390 -6.62 14.35 34.66
CA GLN A 390 -5.16 14.23 34.79
C GLN A 390 -4.69 15.26 35.83
N VAL A 391 -4.02 14.76 36.86
CA VAL A 391 -3.26 15.58 37.81
C VAL A 391 -1.97 15.98 37.09
N ASP A 392 -1.67 17.27 37.04
CA ASP A 392 -0.42 17.73 36.45
C ASP A 392 0.80 17.35 37.32
N ALA A 393 2.01 17.52 36.78
CA ALA A 393 3.26 17.15 37.46
C ALA A 393 3.51 17.93 38.78
N GLU A 394 2.75 18.99 39.02
CA GLU A 394 2.79 19.82 40.23
C GLU A 394 1.71 19.43 41.26
N GLY A 395 0.90 18.40 40.98
CA GLY A 395 -0.12 17.89 41.91
C GLY A 395 -1.40 18.72 41.93
N SER A 396 -1.60 19.58 40.93
CA SER A 396 -2.81 20.37 40.72
C SER A 396 -3.76 19.58 39.81
N GLU A 397 -4.99 19.39 40.25
CA GLU A 397 -6.05 18.88 39.38
C GLU A 397 -6.23 19.91 38.25
N ALA A 398 -6.11 19.49 36.99
CA ALA A 398 -6.52 20.35 35.88
C ALA A 398 -8.00 20.72 36.08
N GLU A 399 -8.25 21.93 36.59
CA GLU A 399 -9.54 22.37 37.12
C GLU A 399 -10.69 22.02 36.16
N GLY A 400 -11.47 21.00 36.51
CA GLY A 400 -12.74 20.67 35.86
C GLY A 400 -12.64 20.31 34.37
N ILE A 401 -11.56 19.66 33.90
CA ILE A 401 -11.52 19.06 32.56
C ILE A 401 -11.36 17.54 32.66
N VAL A 402 -12.25 16.79 32.00
CA VAL A 402 -12.22 15.34 31.92
C VAL A 402 -12.06 14.88 30.47
N THR A 403 -11.52 13.68 30.29
CA THR A 403 -11.41 13.06 28.96
C THR A 403 -12.55 12.06 28.77
N LEU A 404 -13.32 12.24 27.69
CA LEU A 404 -14.33 11.28 27.25
C LEU A 404 -13.85 10.59 25.98
N VAL A 405 -14.00 9.26 25.94
CA VAL A 405 -13.70 8.43 24.78
C VAL A 405 -14.99 7.76 24.33
N PHE A 406 -15.41 8.01 23.10
CA PHE A 406 -16.61 7.43 22.50
C PHE A 406 -16.22 6.47 21.38
N GLY A 407 -16.76 5.26 21.39
CA GLY A 407 -16.77 4.36 20.23
C GLY A 407 -18.15 4.40 19.57
N THR A 408 -18.22 4.54 18.24
CA THR A 408 -19.49 4.54 17.50
C THR A 408 -19.82 3.16 16.93
N HIS A 409 -21.10 2.92 16.64
CA HIS A 409 -21.50 1.87 15.70
C HIS A 409 -21.18 2.29 14.26
N ILE A 410 -21.43 1.38 13.31
CA ILE A 410 -21.23 1.64 11.88
C ILE A 410 -22.13 2.78 11.45
N ALA A 411 -21.54 3.80 10.83
CA ALA A 411 -22.24 4.90 10.21
C ALA A 411 -21.46 5.35 8.97
N ARG A 412 -22.11 6.16 8.15
CA ARG A 412 -21.48 6.75 6.98
C ARG A 412 -20.41 7.76 7.42
N GLU A 413 -19.24 7.69 6.80
CA GLU A 413 -18.09 8.55 7.06
C GLU A 413 -18.46 10.04 7.05
N GLY A 414 -19.26 10.49 6.07
CA GLY A 414 -19.71 11.88 5.99
C GLY A 414 -20.56 12.32 7.20
N ASP A 415 -21.38 11.42 7.74
CA ASP A 415 -22.21 11.71 8.93
C ASP A 415 -21.36 11.74 10.19
N LEU A 416 -20.37 10.85 10.30
CA LEU A 416 -19.37 10.85 11.37
C LEU A 416 -18.51 12.12 11.34
N ALA A 417 -18.03 12.53 10.16
CA ALA A 417 -17.24 13.74 9.98
C ALA A 417 -18.04 15.01 10.33
N THR A 418 -19.31 15.08 9.91
CA THR A 418 -20.22 16.18 10.26
C THR A 418 -20.45 16.24 11.77
N THR A 419 -20.61 15.08 12.42
CA THR A 419 -20.75 14.99 13.88
C THR A 419 -19.51 15.52 14.59
N VAL A 420 -18.31 15.14 14.13
CA VAL A 420 -17.04 15.64 14.69
C VAL A 420 -16.92 17.16 14.54
N ALA A 421 -17.32 17.72 13.39
CA ALA A 421 -17.34 19.17 13.18
C ALA A 421 -18.28 19.87 14.18
N ALA A 422 -19.50 19.34 14.36
CA ALA A 422 -20.45 19.86 15.34
C ALA A 422 -19.94 19.75 16.79
N LEU A 423 -19.21 18.68 17.12
CA LEU A 423 -18.56 18.54 18.43
C LEU A 423 -17.48 19.60 18.65
N ARG A 424 -16.67 19.92 17.63
CA ARG A 424 -15.63 20.97 17.73
C ARG A 424 -16.20 22.37 17.99
N GLU A 425 -17.40 22.64 17.49
CA GLU A 425 -18.07 23.94 17.65
C GLU A 425 -18.89 24.05 18.95
N ASN A 426 -19.05 22.96 19.70
CA ASN A 426 -19.89 22.96 20.89
C ASN A 426 -19.15 23.47 22.14
N ASP A 427 -19.75 24.41 22.86
CA ASP A 427 -19.19 25.03 24.07
C ASP A 427 -18.83 24.05 25.21
N ALA A 428 -19.45 22.86 25.23
CA ALA A 428 -19.14 21.83 26.22
C ALA A 428 -17.82 21.10 25.93
N VAL A 429 -17.38 21.10 24.66
CA VAL A 429 -16.15 20.46 24.19
C VAL A 429 -15.05 21.52 24.17
N THR A 430 -14.00 21.27 24.94
CA THR A 430 -12.81 22.14 24.94
C THR A 430 -11.90 21.81 23.77
N GLU A 431 -11.78 20.52 23.45
CA GLU A 431 -10.90 20.04 22.37
C GLU A 431 -11.35 18.66 21.90
N VAL A 432 -11.31 18.42 20.58
CA VAL A 432 -11.37 17.07 20.00
C VAL A 432 -9.94 16.60 19.80
N THR A 433 -9.45 15.73 20.69
CA THR A 433 -8.03 15.34 20.74
C THR A 433 -7.70 14.15 19.85
N SER A 434 -8.69 13.35 19.46
CA SER A 434 -8.49 12.21 18.58
C SER A 434 -9.77 11.86 17.83
N VAL A 435 -9.61 11.50 16.57
CA VAL A 435 -10.64 10.88 15.75
C VAL A 435 -9.95 9.78 14.96
N LEU A 436 -10.21 8.52 15.31
CA LEU A 436 -9.62 7.37 14.62
C LEU A 436 -10.73 6.48 14.10
N ARG A 437 -10.60 6.05 12.85
CA ARG A 437 -11.49 5.05 12.25
C ARG A 437 -11.21 3.69 12.87
N LEU A 438 -12.19 2.81 12.89
CA LEU A 438 -12.06 1.44 13.38
C LEU A 438 -12.49 0.47 12.29
N GLU A 439 -11.59 -0.45 11.96
CA GLU A 439 -11.69 -1.38 10.82
C GLU A 439 -11.44 -2.83 11.24
N GLY A 440 -11.67 -3.78 10.32
CA GLY A 440 -11.38 -5.22 10.52
C GLY A 440 -12.34 -5.94 11.47
N ASN A 441 -13.63 -5.60 11.44
CA ASN A 441 -14.69 -6.21 12.25
C ASN A 441 -15.78 -6.85 11.40
#